data_AF-A0A3D0W3F1-F1
#
_entry.id   AF-A0A3D0W3F1-F1
#
_cell.length_a   1.000
_cell.length_b   1.000
_cell.length_c   1.000
_cell.angle_alpha   90.00
_cell.angle_beta   90.00
_cell.angle_gamma   90.00
#
_symmetry.space_group_name_H-M   'P 1'
#
loop_
_entity.id
_entity.type
_entity.pdbx_description
1 polymer ?
#
loop_
_entity_poly.entity_id
_entity_poly.type
_entity_poly.pdbx_seq_one_letter_code
_entity_poly.pdbx_strand_id
1 'polypeptide(L)'
;MKPEKNKILKRIMSKLGKAGIWTVILTLIIFISQFIASLIQSDFGNVSIETVYFAARDEQTVVYDLFVPSSASEDNKAPLIIVIAGFQRSRETQSHIALEFARRGYVVINIDPYSQGDSSSSQGIEGGAIATIEGYGAFDIINYVYDNDEVYPYVDKDRIGVTGHSAGGNAAYQAAVHFGQESVNNGGVSKVHSVFISGYVLSINSSITFSKSNMGTDYALYDEGAFRNPINTSAPSGYSLSDMRWALESHIFVNSGLEKQGLPTIPDSSEVEIERIYGNPNLRNMRQVFNTPTIHAFQPYDPQAVTSM
;
A
#
# COMPACT_ATOMS: atom_id res chain seq x y z
N MET A 1 -35.05 -46.60 2.15
CA MET A 1 -34.76 -45.17 1.87
C MET A 1 -33.69 -44.90 0.79
N LYS A 2 -32.68 -45.76 0.54
CA LYS A 2 -31.71 -45.59 -0.56
C LYS A 2 -32.21 -45.74 -2.02
N PRO A 3 -33.24 -46.55 -2.36
CA PRO A 3 -33.59 -46.80 -3.76
C PRO A 3 -34.33 -45.64 -4.46
N GLU A 4 -35.04 -44.79 -3.72
CA GLU A 4 -35.76 -43.64 -4.31
C GLU A 4 -34.85 -42.49 -4.72
N LYS A 5 -33.83 -42.14 -3.90
CA LYS A 5 -32.84 -41.11 -4.27
C LYS A 5 -32.13 -41.45 -5.59
N ASN A 6 -31.82 -42.73 -5.81
CA ASN A 6 -31.20 -43.19 -7.05
C ASN A 6 -32.14 -43.12 -8.27
N LYS A 7 -33.46 -43.30 -8.08
CA LYS A 7 -34.44 -43.12 -9.17
C LYS A 7 -34.60 -41.66 -9.55
N ILE A 8 -34.63 -40.76 -8.57
CA ILE A 8 -34.75 -39.32 -8.78
C ILE A 8 -33.51 -38.79 -9.51
N LEU A 9 -32.31 -39.14 -9.06
CA LEU A 9 -31.05 -38.71 -9.67
C LEU A 9 -30.94 -39.20 -11.13
N LYS A 10 -31.28 -40.48 -11.40
CA LYS A 10 -31.31 -41.01 -12.77
C LYS A 10 -32.32 -40.30 -13.67
N ARG A 11 -33.49 -39.94 -13.16
CA ARG A 11 -34.54 -39.23 -13.91
C ARG A 11 -34.17 -37.79 -14.23
N ILE A 12 -33.42 -37.13 -13.34
CA ILE A 12 -32.86 -35.79 -13.56
C ILE A 12 -31.76 -35.86 -14.63
N MET A 13 -30.80 -36.80 -14.47
CA MET A 13 -29.72 -37.00 -15.43
C MET A 13 -30.22 -37.37 -16.84
N SER A 14 -31.30 -38.17 -16.94
CA SER A 14 -31.88 -38.52 -18.25
C SER A 14 -32.56 -37.35 -18.96
N LYS A 15 -33.00 -36.31 -18.23
CA LYS A 15 -33.62 -35.11 -18.81
C LYS A 15 -32.60 -34.05 -19.23
N LEU A 16 -31.45 -33.98 -18.56
CA LEU A 16 -30.42 -32.95 -18.80
C LEU A 16 -29.49 -33.28 -19.97
N GLY A 17 -29.37 -34.56 -20.37
CA GLY A 17 -28.37 -34.99 -21.34
C GLY A 17 -26.92 -34.78 -20.85
N LYS A 18 -25.92 -35.20 -21.64
CA LYS A 18 -24.50 -35.05 -21.25
C LYS A 18 -24.12 -33.57 -21.07
N ALA A 19 -24.59 -32.69 -21.94
CA ALA A 19 -24.32 -31.26 -21.88
C ALA A 19 -24.90 -30.63 -20.60
N GLY A 20 -26.16 -30.90 -20.26
CA GLY A 20 -26.77 -30.35 -19.04
C GLY A 20 -26.13 -30.86 -17.75
N ILE A 21 -25.63 -32.11 -17.73
CA ILE A 21 -24.84 -32.62 -16.60
C ILE A 21 -23.55 -31.82 -16.45
N TRP A 22 -22.81 -31.59 -17.53
CA TRP A 22 -21.59 -30.77 -17.50
C TRP A 22 -21.86 -29.33 -17.09
N THR A 23 -22.94 -28.72 -17.58
CA THR A 23 -23.35 -27.37 -17.16
C THR A 23 -23.57 -27.32 -15.65
N VAL A 24 -24.33 -28.25 -15.07
CA VAL A 24 -24.56 -28.29 -13.62
C VAL A 24 -23.26 -28.46 -12.84
N ILE A 25 -22.36 -29.34 -13.29
CA ILE A 25 -21.05 -29.57 -12.64
C ILE A 25 -20.21 -28.29 -12.67
N LEU A 26 -20.08 -27.64 -13.83
CA LEU A 26 -19.28 -26.42 -13.97
C LEU A 26 -19.85 -25.28 -13.12
N THR A 27 -21.18 -25.13 -13.09
CA THR A 27 -21.84 -24.14 -12.23
C THR A 27 -21.58 -24.42 -10.75
N LEU A 28 -21.64 -25.68 -10.30
CA LEU A 28 -21.32 -26.04 -8.92
C LEU A 28 -19.86 -25.75 -8.58
N ILE A 29 -18.92 -26.02 -9.50
CA ILE A 29 -17.51 -25.70 -9.32
C ILE A 29 -17.34 -24.18 -9.14
N ILE A 30 -17.97 -23.37 -9.99
CA ILE A 30 -17.92 -21.90 -9.89
C ILE A 30 -18.40 -21.44 -8.52
N PHE A 31 -19.57 -21.92 -8.05
CA PHE A 31 -20.09 -21.52 -6.74
C PHE A 31 -19.21 -21.95 -5.57
N ILE A 32 -18.65 -23.17 -5.62
CA ILE A 32 -17.72 -23.65 -4.58
C ILE A 32 -16.43 -22.81 -4.59
N SER A 33 -15.88 -22.51 -5.77
CA SER A 33 -14.70 -21.66 -5.91
C SER A 33 -14.95 -20.24 -5.39
N GLN A 34 -16.11 -19.64 -5.69
CA GLN A 34 -16.50 -18.33 -5.17
C GLN A 34 -16.66 -18.33 -3.65
N PHE A 35 -17.26 -19.39 -3.09
CA PHE A 35 -17.40 -19.54 -1.65
C PHE A 35 -16.03 -19.64 -0.96
N ILE A 36 -15.12 -20.48 -1.47
CA ILE A 36 -13.76 -20.61 -0.93
C ILE A 36 -13.00 -19.29 -1.07
N ALA A 37 -13.12 -18.60 -2.21
CA ALA A 37 -12.48 -17.31 -2.42
C ALA A 37 -12.99 -16.26 -1.43
N SER A 38 -14.30 -16.20 -1.17
CA SER A 38 -14.91 -15.30 -0.19
C SER A 38 -14.41 -15.57 1.24
N LEU A 39 -14.25 -16.85 1.62
CA LEU A 39 -13.64 -17.20 2.90
C LEU A 39 -12.20 -16.70 2.99
N ILE A 40 -11.38 -16.93 1.97
CA ILE A 40 -9.98 -16.49 1.98
C ILE A 40 -9.89 -14.96 2.03
N GLN A 41 -10.68 -14.26 1.21
CA GLN A 41 -10.66 -12.80 1.09
C GLN A 41 -11.13 -12.06 2.34
N SER A 42 -11.79 -12.75 3.28
CA SER A 42 -12.28 -12.18 4.55
C SER A 42 -11.56 -12.75 5.78
N ASP A 43 -10.43 -13.45 5.58
CA ASP A 43 -9.75 -14.23 6.61
C ASP A 43 -10.72 -15.13 7.41
N PHE A 44 -11.52 -15.90 6.67
CA PHE A 44 -12.56 -16.78 7.20
C PHE A 44 -13.60 -16.06 8.09
N GLY A 45 -13.87 -14.78 7.80
CA GLY A 45 -14.80 -13.92 8.53
C GLY A 45 -14.17 -13.10 9.65
N ASN A 46 -12.85 -13.17 9.84
CA ASN A 46 -12.15 -12.35 10.85
C ASN A 46 -11.92 -10.91 10.41
N VAL A 47 -12.11 -10.59 9.12
CA VAL A 47 -11.97 -9.24 8.56
C VAL A 47 -13.27 -8.83 7.87
N SER A 48 -13.86 -7.73 8.32
CA SER A 48 -14.97 -7.07 7.64
C SER A 48 -14.42 -6.16 6.53
N ILE A 49 -15.07 -6.16 5.37
CA ILE A 49 -14.69 -5.33 4.22
C ILE A 49 -15.92 -4.55 3.77
N GLU A 50 -15.81 -3.22 3.73
CA GLU A 50 -16.87 -2.31 3.29
C GLU A 50 -16.32 -1.32 2.26
N THR A 51 -17.02 -1.14 1.14
CA THR A 51 -16.69 -0.09 0.18
C THR A 51 -17.37 1.22 0.58
N VAL A 52 -16.58 2.29 0.71
CA VAL A 52 -17.03 3.61 1.16
C VAL A 52 -16.82 4.64 0.04
N TYR A 53 -17.85 5.45 -0.21
CA TYR A 53 -17.80 6.60 -1.11
C TYR A 53 -17.65 7.86 -0.27
N PHE A 54 -16.43 8.38 -0.17
CA PHE A 54 -16.11 9.55 0.64
C PHE A 54 -16.17 10.83 -0.20
N ALA A 55 -17.07 11.74 0.17
CA ALA A 55 -17.12 13.09 -0.39
C ALA A 55 -15.93 13.89 0.17
N ALA A 56 -14.92 14.06 -0.67
CA ALA A 56 -13.73 14.86 -0.36
C ALA A 56 -13.99 16.34 -0.66
N ARG A 57 -12.93 17.15 -0.61
CA ARG A 57 -12.99 18.57 -0.98
C ARG A 57 -13.33 18.75 -2.47
N ASP A 58 -13.70 19.97 -2.84
CA ASP A 58 -13.88 20.40 -4.23
C ASP A 58 -14.88 19.54 -5.03
N GLU A 59 -15.93 19.02 -4.36
CA GLU A 59 -16.95 18.12 -4.92
C GLU A 59 -16.36 16.81 -5.50
N GLN A 60 -15.13 16.47 -5.13
CA GLN A 60 -14.48 15.21 -5.50
C GLN A 60 -14.97 14.07 -4.60
N THR A 61 -14.87 12.84 -5.11
CA THR A 61 -15.18 11.62 -4.37
C THR A 61 -13.97 10.69 -4.40
N VAL A 62 -13.51 10.27 -3.22
CA VAL A 62 -12.54 9.16 -3.09
C VAL A 62 -13.31 7.92 -2.67
N VAL A 63 -13.14 6.83 -3.42
CA VAL A 63 -13.70 5.53 -3.09
C VAL A 63 -12.61 4.64 -2.51
N TYR A 64 -12.95 3.89 -1.47
CA TYR A 64 -12.02 2.95 -0.86
C TYR A 64 -12.72 1.75 -0.26
N ASP A 65 -11.97 0.65 -0.14
CA ASP A 65 -12.36 -0.49 0.67
C ASP A 65 -11.75 -0.34 2.08
N LEU A 66 -12.61 -0.43 3.09
CA LEU A 66 -12.28 -0.40 4.51
C LEU A 66 -12.22 -1.82 5.04
N PHE A 67 -11.03 -2.26 5.43
CA PHE A 67 -10.78 -3.56 6.05
C PHE A 67 -10.67 -3.36 7.57
N VAL A 68 -11.56 -4.00 8.32
CA VAL A 68 -11.61 -3.92 9.78
C VAL A 68 -11.44 -5.32 10.37
N PRO A 69 -10.33 -5.61 11.06
CA PRO A 69 -10.16 -6.89 11.74
C PRO A 69 -11.08 -6.96 12.96
N SER A 70 -11.58 -8.16 13.27
CA SER A 70 -12.43 -8.45 14.42
C SER A 70 -11.80 -8.11 15.78
N SER A 71 -10.48 -7.92 15.84
CA SER A 71 -9.76 -7.46 17.02
C SER A 71 -9.87 -5.95 17.27
N ALA A 72 -10.21 -5.15 16.26
CA ALA A 72 -10.34 -3.70 16.37
C ALA A 72 -11.67 -3.33 17.02
N SER A 73 -11.61 -2.54 18.09
CA SER A 73 -12.79 -2.00 18.79
C SER A 73 -12.44 -0.67 19.44
N GLU A 74 -13.44 0.04 19.98
CA GLU A 74 -13.20 1.31 20.69
C GLU A 74 -12.27 1.14 21.90
N ASP A 75 -12.38 0.01 22.62
CA ASP A 75 -11.54 -0.33 23.77
C ASP A 75 -10.16 -0.88 23.36
N ASN A 76 -10.03 -1.43 22.15
CA ASN A 76 -8.79 -1.96 21.60
C ASN A 76 -8.52 -1.36 20.22
N LYS A 77 -8.05 -0.10 20.22
CA LYS A 77 -7.80 0.64 18.98
C LYS A 77 -6.65 0.05 18.18
N ALA A 78 -6.87 -0.15 16.89
CA ALA A 78 -5.90 -0.70 15.96
C ALA A 78 -5.20 0.41 15.17
N PRO A 79 -3.91 0.26 14.81
CA PRO A 79 -3.25 1.16 13.88
C PRO A 79 -3.96 1.19 12.52
N LEU A 80 -3.87 2.32 11.83
CA LEU A 80 -4.40 2.50 10.47
C LEU A 80 -3.29 2.38 9.43
N ILE A 81 -3.55 1.68 8.33
CA ILE A 81 -2.71 1.68 7.14
C ILE A 81 -3.52 2.18 5.94
N ILE A 82 -3.00 3.18 5.24
CA ILE A 82 -3.51 3.60 3.95
C ILE A 82 -2.73 2.87 2.85
N VAL A 83 -3.42 2.16 1.96
CA VAL A 83 -2.83 1.45 0.81
C VAL A 83 -3.27 2.15 -0.47
N ILE A 84 -2.28 2.56 -1.28
CA ILE A 84 -2.49 3.37 -2.48
C ILE A 84 -2.06 2.59 -3.73
N ALA A 85 -2.99 2.40 -4.65
CA ALA A 85 -2.71 1.76 -5.94
C ALA A 85 -1.83 2.64 -6.86
N GLY A 86 -1.18 2.00 -7.83
CA GLY A 86 -0.35 2.66 -8.82
C GLY A 86 -1.14 3.40 -9.91
N PHE A 87 -0.42 3.89 -10.93
CA PHE A 87 -1.05 4.51 -12.10
C PHE A 87 -1.77 3.46 -12.95
N GLN A 88 -2.96 3.81 -13.44
CA GLN A 88 -3.90 2.94 -14.17
C GLN A 88 -4.28 1.66 -13.41
N ARG A 89 -4.40 1.77 -12.08
CA ARG A 89 -4.75 0.69 -11.17
C ARG A 89 -5.86 1.14 -10.22
N SER A 90 -6.58 0.16 -9.69
CA SER A 90 -7.65 0.34 -8.71
C SER A 90 -7.32 -0.40 -7.41
N ARG A 91 -8.16 -0.19 -6.39
CA ARG A 91 -8.11 -0.82 -5.07
C ARG A 91 -8.04 -2.35 -5.17
N GLU A 92 -8.73 -2.97 -6.13
CA GLU A 92 -8.70 -4.43 -6.33
C GLU A 92 -7.28 -4.96 -6.54
N THR A 93 -6.42 -4.17 -7.17
CA THR A 93 -5.04 -4.59 -7.51
C THR A 93 -4.12 -4.62 -6.30
N GLN A 94 -4.47 -3.95 -5.20
CA GLN A 94 -3.74 -3.93 -3.93
C GLN A 94 -4.52 -4.56 -2.77
N SER A 95 -5.71 -5.11 -3.04
CA SER A 95 -6.57 -5.77 -2.06
C SER A 95 -5.87 -6.89 -1.27
N HIS A 96 -4.96 -7.63 -1.92
CA HIS A 96 -4.16 -8.68 -1.29
C HIS A 96 -3.22 -8.12 -0.21
N ILE A 97 -2.55 -6.98 -0.46
CA ILE A 97 -1.71 -6.30 0.53
C ILE A 97 -2.58 -5.78 1.69
N ALA A 98 -3.72 -5.16 1.36
CA ALA A 98 -4.64 -4.65 2.36
C ALA A 98 -5.19 -5.77 3.28
N LEU A 99 -5.55 -6.90 2.71
CA LEU A 99 -5.99 -8.07 3.47
C LEU A 99 -4.90 -8.61 4.39
N GLU A 100 -3.65 -8.72 3.91
CA GLU A 100 -2.54 -9.23 4.72
C GLU A 100 -2.21 -8.31 5.90
N PHE A 101 -2.35 -6.99 5.75
CA PHE A 101 -2.30 -6.05 6.88
C PHE A 101 -3.49 -6.25 7.83
N ALA A 102 -4.71 -6.37 7.31
CA ALA A 102 -5.88 -6.57 8.16
C ALA A 102 -5.77 -7.84 9.01
N ARG A 103 -5.28 -8.95 8.43
CA ARG A 103 -4.99 -10.20 9.14
C ARG A 103 -3.98 -10.06 10.28
N ARG A 104 -3.08 -9.08 10.18
CA ARG A 104 -2.07 -8.73 11.20
C ARG A 104 -2.60 -7.73 12.25
N GLY A 105 -3.90 -7.40 12.21
CA GLY A 105 -4.55 -6.56 13.22
C GLY A 105 -4.55 -5.07 12.93
N TYR A 106 -4.34 -4.67 11.67
CA TYR A 106 -4.41 -3.27 11.23
C TYR A 106 -5.78 -2.96 10.65
N VAL A 107 -6.32 -1.77 10.91
CA VAL A 107 -7.40 -1.23 10.08
C VAL A 107 -6.76 -0.75 8.79
N VAL A 108 -7.36 -1.06 7.64
CA VAL A 108 -6.78 -0.70 6.34
C VAL A 108 -7.78 0.03 5.49
N ILE A 109 -7.36 1.15 4.91
CA ILE A 109 -8.10 1.86 3.88
C ILE A 109 -7.34 1.68 2.56
N ASN A 110 -7.94 0.95 1.63
CA ASN A 110 -7.38 0.65 0.33
C ASN A 110 -8.09 1.48 -0.74
N ILE A 111 -7.38 2.46 -1.29
CA ILE A 111 -7.98 3.57 -2.03
C ILE A 111 -7.98 3.30 -3.53
N ASP A 112 -9.08 3.67 -4.19
CA ASP A 112 -9.05 4.01 -5.61
C ASP A 112 -8.48 5.41 -5.79
N PRO A 113 -7.32 5.55 -6.46
CA PRO A 113 -6.74 6.86 -6.71
C PRO A 113 -7.69 7.79 -7.45
N TYR A 114 -7.62 9.11 -7.19
CA TYR A 114 -8.29 10.08 -8.07
C TYR A 114 -7.98 9.82 -9.56
N SER A 115 -9.01 10.01 -10.39
CA SER A 115 -9.01 9.70 -11.83
C SER A 115 -8.84 8.22 -12.19
N GLN A 116 -9.06 7.30 -11.24
CA GLN A 116 -8.92 5.85 -11.41
C GLN A 116 -10.00 5.11 -10.61
N GLY A 117 -10.32 3.88 -11.02
CA GLY A 117 -11.36 3.07 -10.36
C GLY A 117 -12.70 3.78 -10.30
N ASP A 118 -13.35 3.74 -9.13
CA ASP A 118 -14.63 4.42 -8.88
C ASP A 118 -14.48 5.85 -8.34
N SER A 119 -13.25 6.31 -8.05
CA SER A 119 -13.00 7.67 -7.59
C SER A 119 -13.22 8.69 -8.70
N SER A 120 -13.65 9.89 -8.33
CA SER A 120 -13.82 10.99 -9.28
C SER A 120 -12.46 11.42 -9.87
N SER A 121 -12.52 12.18 -10.96
CA SER A 121 -11.35 12.91 -11.44
C SER A 121 -10.84 13.90 -10.40
N SER A 122 -9.53 14.18 -10.45
CA SER A 122 -8.94 15.33 -9.77
C SER A 122 -9.37 16.65 -10.43
N GLN A 123 -9.62 17.69 -9.63
CA GLN A 123 -9.96 19.02 -10.13
C GLN A 123 -8.69 19.87 -10.27
N GLY A 124 -8.31 20.17 -11.51
CA GLY A 124 -7.20 21.10 -11.81
C GLY A 124 -5.79 20.51 -11.69
N ILE A 125 -5.65 19.21 -11.42
CA ILE A 125 -4.37 18.49 -11.43
C ILE A 125 -4.49 17.28 -12.37
N GLU A 126 -3.48 17.07 -13.20
CA GLU A 126 -3.49 16.04 -14.25
C GLU A 126 -2.32 15.05 -14.12
N GLY A 127 -2.55 13.83 -14.62
CA GLY A 127 -1.52 12.81 -14.77
C GLY A 127 -0.84 12.43 -13.45
N GLY A 128 0.48 12.18 -13.51
CA GLY A 128 1.26 11.75 -12.34
C GLY A 128 1.36 12.80 -11.22
N ALA A 129 1.04 14.06 -11.49
CA ALA A 129 1.06 15.11 -10.47
C ALA A 129 -0.02 14.90 -9.40
N ILE A 130 -1.11 14.18 -9.71
CA ILE A 130 -2.17 13.85 -8.76
C ILE A 130 -1.60 13.00 -7.60
N ALA A 131 -0.72 12.05 -7.90
CA ALA A 131 -0.02 11.26 -6.88
C ALA A 131 0.84 12.16 -5.98
N THR A 132 1.48 13.15 -6.58
CA THR A 132 2.47 13.99 -5.89
C THR A 132 1.83 15.05 -5.00
N ILE A 133 0.77 15.70 -5.50
CA ILE A 133 0.17 16.89 -4.88
C ILE A 133 -0.99 16.50 -3.96
N GLU A 134 -1.77 15.48 -4.32
CA GLU A 134 -2.98 15.09 -3.59
C GLU A 134 -2.85 13.73 -2.89
N GLY A 135 -1.69 13.07 -3.04
CA GLY A 135 -1.52 11.70 -2.55
C GLY A 135 -2.54 10.73 -3.14
N TYR A 136 -3.05 11.02 -4.35
CA TYR A 136 -4.18 10.28 -4.94
C TYR A 136 -5.47 10.24 -4.09
N GLY A 137 -5.68 11.23 -3.23
CA GLY A 137 -6.84 11.31 -2.32
C GLY A 137 -6.55 10.78 -0.91
N ALA A 138 -5.38 10.17 -0.69
CA ALA A 138 -4.97 9.71 0.64
C ALA A 138 -4.87 10.87 1.64
N PHE A 139 -4.48 12.08 1.20
CA PHE A 139 -4.34 13.21 2.12
C PHE A 139 -5.69 13.66 2.68
N ASP A 140 -6.72 13.69 1.83
CA ASP A 140 -8.07 14.06 2.25
C ASP A 140 -8.64 13.03 3.24
N ILE A 141 -8.41 11.73 3.00
CA ILE A 141 -8.82 10.66 3.91
C ILE A 141 -8.07 10.73 5.24
N ILE A 142 -6.75 10.93 5.23
CA ILE A 142 -5.94 11.02 6.46
C ILE A 142 -6.42 12.20 7.30
N ASN A 143 -6.66 13.36 6.68
CA ASN A 143 -7.23 14.51 7.38
C ASN A 143 -8.62 14.19 7.96
N TYR A 144 -9.50 13.60 7.17
CA TYR A 144 -10.85 13.26 7.61
C TYR A 144 -10.85 12.31 8.82
N VAL A 145 -10.07 11.23 8.77
CA VAL A 145 -9.97 10.29 9.90
C VAL A 145 -9.29 10.93 11.10
N TYR A 146 -8.20 11.68 10.90
CA TYR A 146 -7.46 12.30 11.99
C TYR A 146 -8.29 13.37 12.72
N ASP A 147 -8.99 14.24 11.98
CA ASP A 147 -9.66 15.42 12.52
C ASP A 147 -11.06 15.11 13.12
N ASN A 148 -11.62 13.90 12.92
CA ASN A 148 -12.95 13.51 13.40
C ASN A 148 -12.88 12.27 14.31
N ASP A 149 -13.07 12.41 15.62
CA ASP A 149 -12.94 11.30 16.59
C ASP A 149 -14.05 10.24 16.49
N GLU A 150 -15.22 10.64 16.00
CA GLU A 150 -16.37 9.75 15.80
C GLU A 150 -16.21 8.87 14.54
N VAL A 151 -15.29 9.25 13.64
CA VAL A 151 -15.03 8.50 12.40
C VAL A 151 -14.05 7.37 12.72
N TYR A 152 -14.51 6.13 12.56
CA TYR A 152 -13.74 4.93 12.85
C TYR A 152 -13.15 4.97 14.27
N PRO A 153 -13.98 4.97 15.33
CA PRO A 153 -13.53 5.19 16.71
C PRO A 153 -12.58 4.09 17.23
N TYR A 154 -12.52 2.96 16.52
CA TYR A 154 -11.59 1.84 16.71
C TYR A 154 -10.19 2.05 16.07
N VAL A 155 -9.93 3.18 15.43
CA VAL A 155 -8.62 3.55 14.87
C VAL A 155 -7.77 4.29 15.89
N ASP A 156 -6.51 3.88 16.02
CA ASP A 156 -5.49 4.61 16.75
C ASP A 156 -4.81 5.66 15.85
N LYS A 157 -5.12 6.92 16.10
CA LYS A 157 -4.63 8.07 15.33
C LYS A 157 -3.16 8.40 15.57
N ASP A 158 -2.55 7.87 16.63
CA ASP A 158 -1.10 8.00 16.91
C ASP A 158 -0.27 6.94 16.17
N ARG A 159 -0.94 6.06 15.41
CA ARG A 159 -0.33 4.99 14.64
C ARG A 159 -0.94 4.87 13.24
N ILE A 160 -0.75 5.91 12.42
CA ILE A 160 -1.14 5.93 11.00
C ILE A 160 0.08 5.66 10.12
N GLY A 161 -0.01 4.62 9.30
CA GLY A 161 0.94 4.25 8.27
C GLY A 161 0.41 4.47 6.86
N VAL A 162 1.31 4.66 5.89
CA VAL A 162 0.93 4.78 4.46
C VAL A 162 1.87 3.93 3.60
N THR A 163 1.33 3.20 2.65
CA THR A 163 2.10 2.49 1.64
C THR A 163 1.42 2.55 0.29
N GLY A 164 2.16 2.22 -0.76
CA GLY A 164 1.58 2.10 -2.08
C GLY A 164 2.57 1.57 -3.11
N HIS A 165 2.02 1.14 -4.24
CA HIS A 165 2.76 0.54 -5.35
C HIS A 165 3.00 1.57 -6.45
N SER A 166 4.24 1.68 -6.93
CA SER A 166 4.63 2.56 -8.04
C SER A 166 4.25 4.02 -7.76
N ALA A 167 3.41 4.65 -8.60
CA ALA A 167 2.88 5.99 -8.33
C ALA A 167 2.16 6.11 -6.96
N GLY A 168 1.61 5.02 -6.42
CA GLY A 168 1.08 4.98 -5.05
C GLY A 168 2.18 5.00 -3.99
N GLY A 169 3.36 4.44 -4.29
CA GLY A 169 4.57 4.55 -3.45
C GLY A 169 5.07 5.99 -3.40
N ASN A 170 5.03 6.70 -4.53
CA ASN A 170 5.25 8.16 -4.54
C ASN A 170 4.24 8.89 -3.65
N ALA A 171 2.94 8.60 -3.78
CA ALA A 171 1.93 9.20 -2.93
C ALA A 171 2.18 8.93 -1.43
N ALA A 172 2.65 7.72 -1.08
CA ALA A 172 3.03 7.36 0.28
C ALA A 172 4.25 8.19 0.77
N TYR A 173 5.29 8.34 -0.05
CA TYR A 173 6.41 9.23 0.24
C TYR A 173 5.95 10.68 0.48
N GLN A 174 5.07 11.18 -0.39
CA GLN A 174 4.55 12.54 -0.29
C GLN A 174 3.67 12.73 0.94
N ALA A 175 2.94 11.70 1.40
CA ALA A 175 2.22 11.76 2.68
C ALA A 175 3.19 12.04 3.85
N ALA A 176 4.34 11.37 3.88
CA ALA A 176 5.35 11.60 4.92
C ALA A 176 5.88 13.05 4.89
N VAL A 177 6.13 13.59 3.69
CA VAL A 177 6.64 14.96 3.51
C VAL A 177 5.56 15.98 3.85
N HIS A 178 4.36 15.84 3.30
CA HIS A 178 3.22 16.75 3.46
C HIS A 178 2.82 16.90 4.93
N PHE A 179 2.52 15.80 5.62
CA PHE A 179 2.13 15.85 7.03
C PHE A 179 3.31 16.18 7.96
N GLY A 180 4.54 15.92 7.52
CA GLY A 180 5.75 16.42 8.16
C GLY A 180 5.84 17.95 8.13
N GLN A 181 5.57 18.56 6.97
CA GLN A 181 5.50 20.02 6.82
C GLN A 181 4.34 20.62 7.63
N GLU A 182 3.15 20.03 7.53
CA GLU A 182 1.97 20.48 8.27
C GLU A 182 2.20 20.45 9.80
N SER A 183 2.99 19.49 10.28
CA SER A 183 3.31 19.36 11.71
C SER A 183 3.90 20.63 12.35
N VAL A 184 4.51 21.52 11.56
CA VAL A 184 5.01 22.82 12.05
C VAL A 184 3.88 23.64 12.66
N ASN A 185 2.68 23.57 12.07
CA ASN A 185 1.49 24.27 12.54
C ASN A 185 0.64 23.42 13.52
N ASN A 186 0.97 22.13 13.68
CA ASN A 186 0.26 21.17 14.54
C ASN A 186 1.11 20.73 15.75
N GLY A 187 1.70 21.69 16.48
CA GLY A 187 2.47 21.40 17.70
C GLY A 187 3.67 20.46 17.52
N GLY A 188 4.15 20.30 16.29
CA GLY A 188 5.22 19.38 15.93
C GLY A 188 4.79 17.94 15.63
N VAL A 189 3.49 17.63 15.69
CA VAL A 189 2.94 16.27 15.48
C VAL A 189 2.56 16.06 14.01
N SER A 190 3.17 15.06 13.38
CA SER A 190 2.79 14.61 12.03
C SER A 190 1.66 13.59 12.14
N LYS A 191 0.65 13.71 11.27
CA LYS A 191 -0.46 12.74 11.20
C LYS A 191 0.02 11.36 10.72
N VAL A 192 1.09 11.32 9.90
CA VAL A 192 1.67 10.07 9.38
C VAL A 192 2.94 9.69 10.13
N HIS A 193 2.97 8.45 10.61
CA HIS A 193 3.95 7.94 11.57
C HIS A 193 4.94 6.95 10.93
N SER A 194 4.51 6.23 9.90
CA SER A 194 5.34 5.29 9.16
C SER A 194 4.96 5.24 7.68
N VAL A 195 5.94 5.08 6.79
CA VAL A 195 5.71 4.93 5.36
C VAL A 195 6.53 3.80 4.78
N PHE A 196 5.94 3.03 3.87
CA PHE A 196 6.67 2.08 3.04
C PHE A 196 6.48 2.42 1.55
N ILE A 197 7.57 2.78 0.88
CA ILE A 197 7.59 3.21 -0.53
C ILE A 197 7.90 1.99 -1.39
N SER A 198 7.01 1.59 -2.28
CA SER A 198 7.26 0.48 -3.20
C SER A 198 7.30 0.96 -4.66
N GLY A 199 8.38 0.65 -5.37
CA GLY A 199 8.48 0.80 -6.83
C GLY A 199 8.55 2.24 -7.36
N TYR A 200 8.83 3.24 -6.52
CA TYR A 200 8.97 4.63 -6.98
C TYR A 200 9.87 5.47 -6.08
N VAL A 201 11.09 5.74 -6.55
CA VAL A 201 12.10 6.49 -5.79
C VAL A 201 12.45 7.84 -6.41
N LEU A 202 12.05 8.10 -7.66
CA LEU A 202 12.37 9.31 -8.43
C LEU A 202 12.00 10.63 -7.73
N SER A 203 11.00 10.62 -6.84
CA SER A 203 10.56 11.79 -6.10
C SER A 203 11.33 12.03 -4.79
N ILE A 204 12.18 11.08 -4.37
CA ILE A 204 13.00 11.20 -3.16
C ILE A 204 14.06 12.29 -3.41
N ASN A 205 13.92 13.38 -2.66
CA ASN A 205 14.80 14.54 -2.73
C ASN A 205 14.94 15.16 -1.33
N SER A 206 15.61 16.30 -1.23
CA SER A 206 15.87 16.99 0.04
C SER A 206 14.61 17.32 0.86
N SER A 207 13.43 17.37 0.26
CA SER A 207 12.15 17.57 0.96
C SER A 207 11.82 16.45 1.96
N ILE A 208 12.44 15.27 1.83
CA ILE A 208 12.31 14.18 2.82
C ILE A 208 12.71 14.63 4.25
N THR A 209 13.53 15.68 4.36
CA THR A 209 13.93 16.27 5.64
C THR A 209 12.74 16.78 6.44
N PHE A 210 11.64 17.20 5.79
CA PHE A 210 10.40 17.59 6.48
C PHE A 210 9.68 16.41 7.15
N SER A 211 9.91 15.16 6.71
CA SER A 211 9.13 14.03 7.20
C SER A 211 9.33 13.80 8.69
N LYS A 212 8.29 13.35 9.39
CA LYS A 212 8.39 12.91 10.79
C LYS A 212 7.85 11.49 10.92
N SER A 213 8.34 10.63 10.04
CA SER A 213 7.90 9.24 9.91
C SER A 213 9.10 8.30 9.84
N ASN A 214 8.94 7.10 10.38
CA ASN A 214 9.83 5.98 10.05
C ASN A 214 9.55 5.55 8.61
N MET A 215 10.56 5.32 7.79
CA MET A 215 10.37 5.09 6.37
C MET A 215 11.14 3.86 5.92
N GLY A 216 10.46 2.96 5.22
CA GLY A 216 11.04 1.90 4.42
C GLY A 216 10.87 2.18 2.93
N THR A 217 11.77 1.67 2.10
CA THR A 217 11.58 1.69 0.65
C THR A 217 12.05 0.37 0.04
N ASP A 218 11.30 -0.16 -0.92
CA ASP A 218 11.77 -1.23 -1.82
C ASP A 218 11.68 -0.74 -3.26
N TYR A 219 12.82 -0.71 -3.92
CA TYR A 219 12.93 -0.44 -5.35
C TYR A 219 13.58 -1.66 -5.97
N ALA A 220 12.91 -2.29 -6.92
CA ALA A 220 13.32 -3.62 -7.37
C ALA A 220 14.66 -3.56 -8.12
N LEU A 221 15.51 -4.59 -7.96
CA LEU A 221 16.83 -4.61 -8.59
C LEU A 221 16.76 -4.60 -10.12
N TYR A 222 15.67 -5.10 -10.71
CA TYR A 222 15.44 -5.11 -12.15
C TYR A 222 14.29 -4.18 -12.57
N ASP A 223 14.03 -3.13 -11.77
CA ASP A 223 12.94 -2.19 -12.00
C ASP A 223 13.01 -1.54 -13.38
N GLU A 224 11.90 -1.57 -14.11
CA GLU A 224 11.81 -1.00 -15.46
C GLU A 224 11.97 0.51 -15.47
N GLY A 225 11.73 1.16 -14.33
CA GLY A 225 11.80 2.60 -14.15
C GLY A 225 13.22 3.15 -14.00
N ALA A 226 14.22 2.28 -13.82
CA ALA A 226 15.55 2.67 -13.37
C ALA A 226 16.26 3.67 -14.30
N PHE A 227 15.95 3.62 -15.61
CA PHE A 227 16.50 4.54 -16.60
C PHE A 227 16.18 6.02 -16.34
N ARG A 228 15.21 6.31 -15.46
CA ARG A 228 14.79 7.66 -15.08
C ARG A 228 15.58 8.22 -13.89
N ASN A 229 16.23 7.35 -13.12
CA ASN A 229 16.96 7.73 -11.92
C ASN A 229 18.26 8.46 -12.30
N PRO A 230 18.74 9.41 -11.48
CA PRO A 230 19.96 10.12 -11.74
C PRO A 230 21.19 9.20 -11.58
N ILE A 231 22.23 9.51 -12.35
CA ILE A 231 23.49 8.78 -12.29
C ILE A 231 24.30 9.26 -11.07
N ASN A 232 24.69 8.34 -10.21
CA ASN A 232 25.73 8.51 -9.21
C ASN A 232 27.10 8.35 -9.88
N THR A 233 27.80 9.46 -10.09
CA THR A 233 29.13 9.46 -10.71
C THR A 233 30.24 8.95 -9.80
N SER A 234 29.94 8.74 -8.51
CA SER A 234 30.87 8.20 -7.50
C SER A 234 30.75 6.67 -7.34
N ALA A 235 29.71 6.06 -7.92
CA ALA A 235 29.49 4.62 -7.88
C ALA A 235 30.46 3.85 -8.81
N PRO A 236 30.65 2.53 -8.59
CA PRO A 236 31.46 1.70 -9.46
C PRO A 236 31.00 1.76 -10.92
N SER A 237 31.97 1.67 -11.84
CA SER A 237 31.68 1.63 -13.27
C SER A 237 30.74 0.48 -13.62
N GLY A 238 29.66 0.77 -14.34
CA GLY A 238 28.68 -0.21 -14.81
C GLY A 238 27.63 -0.65 -13.78
N TYR A 239 27.50 0.05 -12.65
CA TYR A 239 26.41 -0.20 -11.71
C TYR A 239 25.04 0.07 -12.34
N SER A 240 23.99 -0.60 -11.86
CA SER A 240 22.61 -0.38 -12.32
C SER A 240 21.98 0.81 -11.59
N LEU A 241 21.17 1.61 -12.29
CA LEU A 241 20.40 2.71 -11.68
C LEU A 241 19.29 2.24 -10.73
N SER A 242 19.01 0.94 -10.72
CA SER A 242 18.14 0.24 -9.77
C SER A 242 18.89 -0.41 -8.60
N ASP A 243 20.23 -0.38 -8.61
CA ASP A 243 21.03 -0.91 -7.50
C ASP A 243 21.01 0.09 -6.35
N MET A 244 20.14 -0.17 -5.37
CA MET A 244 19.92 0.76 -4.26
C MET A 244 21.09 0.82 -3.29
N ARG A 245 22.14 0.00 -3.45
CA ARG A 245 23.41 0.21 -2.73
C ARG A 245 24.12 1.48 -3.19
N TRP A 246 23.88 1.88 -4.44
CA TRP A 246 24.62 2.95 -5.12
C TRP A 246 23.72 4.09 -5.62
N ALA A 247 22.41 3.89 -5.74
CA ALA A 247 21.47 4.92 -6.18
C ALA A 247 21.55 6.20 -5.31
N LEU A 248 21.44 7.39 -5.92
CA LEU A 248 21.44 8.64 -5.14
C LEU A 248 20.20 8.74 -4.26
N GLU A 249 19.08 8.17 -4.70
CA GLU A 249 17.84 8.15 -3.95
C GLU A 249 17.96 7.39 -2.64
N SER A 250 18.67 6.25 -2.59
CA SER A 250 18.91 5.54 -1.33
C SER A 250 19.81 6.34 -0.39
N HIS A 251 20.82 7.02 -0.94
CA HIS A 251 21.71 7.89 -0.17
C HIS A 251 20.93 9.05 0.45
N ILE A 252 20.14 9.79 -0.34
CA ILE A 252 19.26 10.86 0.15
C ILE A 252 18.31 10.31 1.22
N PHE A 253 17.71 9.14 0.96
CA PHE A 253 16.76 8.51 1.86
C PHE A 253 17.39 8.18 3.22
N VAL A 254 18.51 7.44 3.22
CA VAL A 254 19.21 7.00 4.44
C VAL A 254 19.84 8.18 5.18
N ASN A 255 20.54 9.06 4.46
CA ASN A 255 21.22 10.21 5.06
C ASN A 255 20.22 11.16 5.74
N SER A 256 19.00 11.30 5.23
CA SER A 256 17.96 12.11 5.90
C SER A 256 17.63 11.63 7.33
N GLY A 257 17.74 10.33 7.59
CA GLY A 257 17.53 9.76 8.92
C GLY A 257 18.74 9.97 9.83
N LEU A 258 19.94 9.75 9.29
CA LEU A 258 21.21 9.93 9.99
C LEU A 258 21.44 11.39 10.40
N GLU A 259 21.20 12.33 9.49
CA GLU A 259 21.32 13.77 9.74
C GLU A 259 20.42 14.24 10.87
N LYS A 260 19.17 13.75 10.92
CA LYS A 260 18.22 14.05 12.02
C LYS A 260 18.72 13.59 13.39
N GLN A 261 19.57 12.56 13.43
CA GLN A 261 20.18 12.06 14.65
C GLN A 261 21.53 12.72 14.96
N GLY A 262 22.06 13.54 14.06
CA GLY A 262 23.42 14.07 14.15
C GLY A 262 24.49 13.00 13.93
N LEU A 263 24.18 11.95 13.18
CA LEU A 263 25.13 10.89 12.82
C LEU A 263 25.86 11.21 11.50
N PRO A 264 27.08 10.68 11.30
CA PRO A 264 27.78 10.80 10.02
C PRO A 264 26.95 10.21 8.87
N THR A 265 26.93 10.91 7.74
CA THR A 265 26.27 10.45 6.51
C THR A 265 27.13 9.46 5.74
N ILE A 266 26.49 8.68 4.89
CA ILE A 266 27.14 7.78 3.94
C ILE A 266 27.48 8.59 2.69
N PRO A 267 28.75 8.69 2.29
CA PRO A 267 29.12 9.37 1.05
C PRO A 267 28.69 8.55 -0.16
N ASP A 268 28.34 9.22 -1.26
CA ASP A 268 27.88 8.59 -2.51
C ASP A 268 28.89 7.60 -3.14
N SER A 269 30.14 7.60 -2.68
CA SER A 269 31.20 6.66 -3.07
C SER A 269 31.26 5.39 -2.23
N SER A 270 30.34 5.20 -1.28
CA SER A 270 30.24 4.02 -0.41
C SER A 270 28.88 3.37 -0.49
N GLU A 271 28.80 2.06 -0.30
CA GLU A 271 27.52 1.34 -0.37
C GLU A 271 26.58 1.71 0.78
N VAL A 272 25.31 1.94 0.45
CA VAL A 272 24.20 1.76 1.38
C VAL A 272 23.99 0.26 1.59
N GLU A 273 23.99 -0.18 2.85
CA GLU A 273 23.74 -1.56 3.22
C GLU A 273 22.24 -1.85 3.13
N ILE A 274 21.85 -2.76 2.24
CA ILE A 274 20.47 -3.19 2.06
C ILE A 274 19.98 -3.92 3.31
N GLU A 275 18.70 -3.77 3.63
CA GLU A 275 18.00 -4.31 4.80
C GLU A 275 18.50 -3.79 6.16
N ARG A 276 19.54 -2.95 6.19
CA ARG A 276 20.01 -2.32 7.42
C ARG A 276 19.05 -1.23 7.87
N ILE A 277 18.78 -1.23 9.18
CA ILE A 277 18.09 -0.13 9.85
C ILE A 277 19.10 0.99 10.13
N TYR A 278 18.84 2.16 9.56
CA TYR A 278 19.51 3.42 9.86
C TYR A 278 18.60 4.32 10.69
N GLY A 279 19.17 5.19 11.53
CA GLY A 279 18.41 6.06 12.42
C GLY A 279 17.83 5.31 13.64
N ASN A 280 16.75 5.84 14.22
CA ASN A 280 16.11 5.29 15.41
C ASN A 280 14.58 5.25 15.25
N PRO A 281 13.94 4.07 15.37
CA PRO A 281 12.49 3.95 15.20
C PRO A 281 11.68 4.75 16.23
N ASN A 282 12.25 5.07 17.38
CA ASN A 282 11.58 5.86 18.42
C ASN A 282 11.63 7.37 18.15
N LEU A 283 12.47 7.82 17.21
CA LEU A 283 12.67 9.24 16.90
C LEU A 283 12.06 9.65 15.54
N ARG A 284 11.27 8.76 14.93
CA ARG A 284 10.63 8.99 13.62
C ARG A 284 11.62 9.37 12.51
N ASN A 285 12.83 8.83 12.60
CA ASN A 285 13.89 9.03 11.62
C ASN A 285 14.50 7.69 11.15
N MET A 286 13.85 6.56 11.45
CA MET A 286 14.30 5.27 10.95
C MET A 286 14.19 5.24 9.42
N ARG A 287 15.21 4.68 8.77
CA ARG A 287 15.32 4.46 7.33
C ARG A 287 15.77 3.03 7.08
N GLN A 288 15.09 2.32 6.20
CA GLN A 288 15.50 0.99 5.75
C GLN A 288 15.28 0.88 4.24
N VAL A 289 16.29 0.37 3.53
CA VAL A 289 16.27 0.24 2.08
C VAL A 289 16.29 -1.23 1.73
N PHE A 290 15.33 -1.67 0.93
CA PHE A 290 15.25 -2.98 0.32
C PHE A 290 15.55 -2.84 -1.18
N ASN A 291 16.06 -3.92 -1.77
CA ASN A 291 16.37 -3.98 -3.20
C ASN A 291 16.09 -5.38 -3.73
N THR A 292 14.82 -5.77 -3.64
CA THR A 292 14.39 -7.15 -3.92
C THR A 292 14.71 -7.52 -5.38
N PRO A 293 15.24 -8.72 -5.68
CA PRO A 293 15.64 -9.13 -7.03
C PRO A 293 14.45 -9.49 -7.93
N THR A 294 13.52 -8.55 -8.11
CA THR A 294 12.31 -8.66 -8.94
C THR A 294 12.30 -7.57 -10.00
N ILE A 295 11.26 -7.55 -10.84
CA ILE A 295 11.08 -6.56 -11.90
C ILE A 295 10.33 -5.30 -11.43
N HIS A 296 9.60 -5.36 -10.32
CA HIS A 296 8.93 -4.21 -9.71
C HIS A 296 8.36 -4.65 -8.35
N ALA A 297 8.53 -3.83 -7.31
CA ALA A 297 8.08 -4.17 -5.96
C ALA A 297 6.55 -4.13 -5.83
N PHE A 298 5.98 -4.89 -4.88
CA PHE A 298 4.52 -5.06 -4.63
C PHE A 298 3.70 -5.57 -5.84
N GLN A 299 4.34 -6.22 -6.81
CA GLN A 299 3.59 -6.95 -7.82
C GLN A 299 3.07 -8.29 -7.25
N PRO A 300 1.82 -8.67 -7.52
CA PRO A 300 1.19 -9.88 -6.96
C PRO A 300 1.76 -11.20 -7.51
N TYR A 301 2.79 -11.13 -8.36
CA TYR A 301 3.36 -12.29 -9.07
C TYR A 301 4.59 -12.87 -8.38
N ASP A 302 5.09 -12.24 -7.30
CA ASP A 302 6.26 -12.72 -6.56
C ASP A 302 5.97 -12.88 -5.06
N PRO A 303 6.10 -14.09 -4.47
CA PRO A 303 5.96 -14.29 -3.04
C PRO A 303 6.87 -13.40 -2.18
N GLN A 304 8.07 -13.08 -2.67
CA GLN A 304 9.02 -12.19 -1.99
C GLN A 304 8.49 -10.75 -1.90
N ALA A 305 7.60 -10.33 -2.80
CA ALA A 305 7.00 -8.99 -2.80
C ALA A 305 5.75 -8.88 -1.90
N VAL A 306 5.16 -10.01 -1.46
CA VAL A 306 3.88 -10.04 -0.74
C VAL A 306 4.01 -10.57 0.69
N THR A 307 4.90 -11.56 0.94
CA THR A 307 4.93 -12.31 2.21
C THR A 307 6.11 -12.00 3.14
N SER A 308 7.11 -11.26 2.67
CA SER A 308 8.32 -10.90 3.44
C SER A 308 8.14 -9.66 4.32
N MET A 309 6.95 -9.03 4.29
CA MET A 309 6.59 -7.85 5.09
C MET A 309 5.96 -8.19 6.44
#